data_AF-A0A7X0H1Q2-F1
#
_entry.id   AF-A0A7X0H1Q2-F1
#
_cell.length_a   1.000
_cell.length_b   1.000
_cell.length_c   1.000
_cell.angle_alpha   90.00
_cell.angle_beta   90.00
_cell.angle_gamma   90.00
#
_symmetry.space_group_name_H-M   'P 1'
#
loop_
_entity.id
_entity.type
_entity.pdbx_description
1 polymer ?
#
loop_
_entity_poly.entity_id
_entity_poly.type
_entity_poly.pdbx_seq_one_letter_code
_entity_poly.pdbx_strand_id
1 'polypeptide(L)'
;MHPFRWLTIAIFALLLAACSPGAPKDAEVVIPQGASIAKAGEILEEAGLVSASSFRNQARFFGSDDPIKPGEYKIEKGMDAGDILALFQSGKTIQRLVMIPEGMPSIMVWERLMAEKRLKGDIPVPAEGSILPDSYAFTTGESRAAVVKRMQAAMDKAFAELWAKRTPRAAVKDRNEAITLASIVEKETAVAAERRTVAGVYTNRLGVGMRLQADPTIIYPITKGKPLGRRILRSEIQAVNGYNTYSMAGLPKGPIANPGKASIAAVLDPEANDYLFFVAKGDGSHVFSRTLSEHNANVQKWYALRRERGEIE
;
A
#
# COMPACT_ATOMS: atom_id res chain seq x y z
N MET A 1 5.01 0.09 70.64
CA MET A 1 5.12 0.23 69.17
C MET A 1 3.74 -0.04 68.58
N HIS A 2 3.11 0.96 67.95
CA HIS A 2 1.69 0.91 67.56
C HIS A 2 1.49 0.24 66.18
N PRO A 3 1.00 -1.01 66.09
CA PRO A 3 0.69 -1.66 64.81
C PRO A 3 -0.45 -0.96 64.04
N PHE A 4 -1.28 -0.18 64.73
CA PHE A 4 -2.39 0.57 64.14
C PHE A 4 -1.97 1.74 63.25
N ARG A 5 -0.78 2.34 63.45
CA ARG A 5 -0.29 3.45 62.58
C ARG A 5 0.10 2.96 61.19
N TRP A 6 0.60 1.73 61.07
CA TRP A 6 0.98 1.15 59.77
C TRP A 6 -0.24 0.71 58.96
N LEU A 7 -1.28 0.19 59.64
CA LEU A 7 -2.54 -0.18 58.99
C LEU A 7 -3.31 1.05 58.50
N THR A 8 -3.36 2.15 59.26
CA THR A 8 -4.00 3.39 58.81
C THR A 8 -3.22 4.08 57.71
N ILE A 9 -1.88 4.10 57.75
CA ILE A 9 -1.07 4.61 56.63
C ILE A 9 -1.26 3.76 55.37
N ALA A 10 -1.34 2.43 55.50
CA ALA A 10 -1.61 1.53 54.38
C ALA A 10 -3.01 1.74 53.80
N ILE A 11 -4.04 1.91 54.63
CA ILE A 11 -5.43 2.20 54.21
C ILE A 11 -5.54 3.60 53.59
N PHE A 12 -4.83 4.60 54.13
CA PHE A 12 -4.83 5.97 53.59
C PHE A 12 -4.05 6.06 52.27
N ALA A 13 -2.96 5.31 52.13
CA ALA A 13 -2.26 5.12 50.86
C ALA A 13 -3.13 4.35 49.84
N LEU A 14 -3.95 3.39 50.29
CA LEU A 14 -4.95 2.71 49.48
C LEU A 14 -6.04 3.68 48.99
N LEU A 15 -6.53 4.56 49.87
CA LEU A 15 -7.56 5.57 49.57
C LEU A 15 -7.05 6.69 48.65
N LEU A 16 -5.79 7.11 48.81
CA LEU A 16 -5.15 8.07 47.90
C LEU A 16 -4.78 7.45 46.55
N ALA A 17 -4.52 6.14 46.50
CA ALA A 17 -4.32 5.41 45.25
C ALA A 17 -5.65 5.18 44.49
N ALA A 18 -6.76 4.98 45.20
CA ALA A 18 -8.08 4.71 44.63
C ALA A 18 -8.85 5.96 44.14
N CYS A 19 -8.44 7.17 44.55
CA CYS A 19 -9.08 8.43 44.13
C CYS A 19 -8.10 9.30 43.34
N SER A 20 -7.70 8.84 42.15
CA SER A 20 -7.09 9.73 41.17
C SER A 20 -8.19 10.41 40.37
N PRO A 21 -8.23 11.75 40.27
CA PRO A 21 -9.15 12.40 39.35
C PRO A 21 -8.87 11.89 37.93
N GLY A 22 -9.91 11.43 37.25
CA GLY A 22 -9.80 10.97 35.86
C GLY A 22 -9.29 12.07 34.93
N ALA A 23 -8.79 11.67 33.76
CA ALA A 23 -8.21 12.57 32.77
C ALA A 23 -9.13 13.76 32.48
N PRO A 24 -8.66 15.02 32.57
CA PRO A 24 -9.53 16.19 32.48
C PRO A 24 -10.02 16.50 31.05
N LYS A 25 -9.37 15.90 30.05
CA LYS A 25 -9.57 16.14 28.62
C LYS A 25 -9.24 14.88 27.81
N ASP A 26 -9.76 14.83 26.60
CA ASP A 26 -9.30 13.87 25.59
C ASP A 26 -7.87 14.22 25.15
N ALA A 27 -7.04 13.21 24.93
CA ALA A 27 -5.69 13.39 24.39
C ALA A 27 -5.18 12.14 23.67
N GLU A 28 -4.23 12.34 22.75
CA GLU A 28 -3.44 11.26 22.17
C GLU A 28 -2.07 11.24 22.84
N VAL A 29 -1.64 10.08 23.33
CA VAL A 29 -0.33 9.89 23.96
C VAL A 29 0.45 8.78 23.26
N VAL A 30 1.75 8.98 23.12
CA VAL A 30 2.64 7.99 22.51
C VAL A 30 3.49 7.36 23.60
N ILE A 31 3.38 6.04 23.76
CA ILE A 31 4.21 5.23 24.63
C ILE A 31 5.35 4.63 23.80
N PRO A 32 6.62 5.05 24.02
CA PRO A 32 7.76 4.54 23.28
C PRO A 32 8.00 3.04 23.49
N GLN A 33 8.68 2.42 22.53
CA GLN A 33 9.14 1.04 22.69
C GLN A 33 10.10 0.92 23.88
N GLY A 34 9.84 -0.07 24.75
CA GLY A 34 10.62 -0.30 25.97
C GLY A 34 10.33 0.68 27.11
N ALA A 35 9.29 1.51 27.01
CA ALA A 35 8.88 2.39 28.11
C ALA A 35 8.51 1.58 29.36
N SER A 36 9.04 1.99 30.51
CA SER A 36 8.62 1.46 31.81
C SER A 36 7.31 2.11 32.27
N ILE A 37 6.63 1.50 33.25
CA ILE A 37 5.50 2.12 33.95
C ILE A 37 5.87 3.52 34.47
N ALA A 38 7.11 3.67 34.96
CA ALA A 38 7.57 4.95 35.47
C ALA A 38 7.64 6.01 34.38
N LYS A 39 8.12 5.65 33.17
CA LYS A 39 8.19 6.57 32.03
C LYS A 39 6.81 6.87 31.45
N ALA A 40 5.93 5.88 31.39
CA ALA A 40 4.54 6.09 30.97
C ALA A 40 3.81 7.08 31.90
N GLY A 41 4.03 6.97 33.22
CA GLY A 41 3.50 7.93 34.19
C GLY A 41 3.98 9.36 33.95
N GLU A 42 5.27 9.55 33.63
CA GLU A 42 5.81 10.88 33.29
C GLU A 42 5.16 11.45 32.03
N ILE A 43 4.98 10.64 30.98
CA ILE A 43 4.33 11.07 29.74
C ILE A 43 2.88 11.52 30.00
N LEU A 44 2.15 10.79 30.85
CA LEU A 44 0.78 11.13 31.22
C LEU A 44 0.71 12.43 32.04
N GLU A 45 1.66 12.65 32.94
CA GLU A 45 1.74 13.85 33.78
C GLU A 45 2.14 15.08 32.96
N GLU A 46 3.14 14.95 32.08
CA GLU A 46 3.54 15.99 31.13
C GLU A 46 2.38 16.37 30.18
N ALA A 47 1.54 15.41 29.80
CA ALA A 47 0.33 15.66 29.00
C ALA A 47 -0.83 16.29 29.80
N GLY A 48 -0.70 16.35 31.14
CA GLY A 48 -1.72 16.85 32.06
C GLY A 48 -2.94 15.94 32.16
N LEU A 49 -2.73 14.61 32.08
CA LEU A 49 -3.79 13.61 32.11
C LEU A 49 -3.98 13.01 33.50
N VAL A 50 -2.95 12.35 34.02
CA VAL A 50 -2.93 11.79 35.38
C VAL A 50 -1.53 11.98 35.97
N SER A 51 -1.41 12.07 37.29
CA SER A 51 -0.10 12.23 37.94
C SER A 51 0.75 10.96 37.81
N ALA A 52 2.06 11.13 37.67
CA ALA A 52 2.97 9.99 37.51
C ALA A 52 2.98 9.10 38.75
N SER A 53 2.81 9.69 39.94
CA SER A 53 2.74 8.97 41.21
C SER A 53 1.46 8.13 41.31
N SER A 54 0.30 8.68 40.91
CA SER A 54 -0.96 7.93 40.89
C SER A 54 -0.87 6.74 39.93
N PHE A 55 -0.38 6.97 38.71
CA PHE A 55 -0.23 5.90 37.72
C PHE A 55 0.69 4.78 38.19
N ARG A 56 1.84 5.12 38.78
CA ARG A 56 2.79 4.13 39.33
C ARG A 56 2.20 3.35 40.50
N ASN A 57 1.49 4.03 41.41
CA ASN A 57 0.86 3.37 42.55
C ASN A 57 -0.25 2.43 42.08
N GLN A 58 -1.07 2.86 41.11
CA GLN A 58 -2.08 2.02 40.51
C GLN A 58 -1.46 0.74 39.90
N ALA A 59 -0.42 0.90 39.09
CA ALA A 59 0.28 -0.25 38.51
C ALA A 59 0.92 -1.16 39.57
N ARG A 60 1.47 -0.59 40.65
CA ARG A 60 2.13 -1.37 41.72
C ARG A 60 1.16 -2.16 42.59
N PHE A 61 0.00 -1.58 42.92
CA PHE A 61 -0.92 -2.15 43.90
C PHE A 61 -2.10 -2.90 43.26
N PHE A 62 -2.48 -2.53 42.04
CA PHE A 62 -3.68 -3.03 41.36
C PHE A 62 -3.43 -3.49 39.92
N GLY A 63 -2.24 -3.24 39.36
CA GLY A 63 -1.88 -3.70 38.03
C GLY A 63 -1.57 -5.21 38.00
N SER A 64 -1.79 -5.83 36.84
CA SER A 64 -1.23 -7.16 36.57
C SER A 64 0.27 -7.07 36.26
N ASP A 65 0.96 -8.22 36.23
CA ASP A 65 2.34 -8.34 35.78
C ASP A 65 2.51 -8.14 34.25
N ASP A 66 1.41 -7.88 33.52
CA ASP A 66 1.46 -7.67 32.08
C ASP A 66 2.23 -6.40 31.73
N PRO A 67 3.15 -6.45 30.76
CA PRO A 67 3.87 -5.26 30.31
C PRO A 67 2.93 -4.31 29.58
N ILE A 68 3.17 -3.00 29.74
CA ILE A 68 2.55 -1.99 28.87
C ILE A 68 3.08 -2.14 27.45
N LYS A 69 2.19 -1.99 26.46
CA LYS A 69 2.54 -2.11 25.05
C LYS A 69 2.86 -0.73 24.47
N PRO A 70 3.89 -0.62 23.61
CA PRO A 70 4.19 0.64 22.94
C PRO A 70 3.12 0.96 21.90
N GLY A 71 2.93 2.25 21.63
CA GLY A 71 2.03 2.73 20.60
C GLY A 71 1.40 4.06 20.94
N GLU A 72 0.51 4.50 20.06
CA GLU A 72 -0.27 5.71 20.22
C GLU A 72 -1.65 5.35 20.78
N TYR A 73 -2.08 6.02 21.84
CA TYR A 73 -3.32 5.72 22.56
C TYR A 73 -4.20 6.96 22.64
N LYS A 74 -5.50 6.75 22.47
CA LYS A 74 -6.51 7.77 22.75
C LYS A 74 -6.92 7.63 24.21
N ILE A 75 -6.65 8.65 25.01
CA ILE A 75 -7.14 8.80 26.38
C ILE A 75 -8.39 9.65 26.32
N GLU A 76 -9.49 9.15 26.86
CA GLU A 76 -10.77 9.86 26.91
C GLU A 76 -10.94 10.56 28.25
N LYS A 77 -11.61 11.70 28.23
CA LYS A 77 -11.95 12.45 29.43
C LYS A 77 -12.65 11.54 30.43
N GLY A 78 -12.17 11.54 31.67
CA GLY A 78 -12.71 10.75 32.77
C GLY A 78 -12.00 9.43 33.02
N MET A 79 -11.15 8.95 32.10
CA MET A 79 -10.33 7.74 32.33
C MET A 79 -9.38 7.96 33.51
N ASP A 80 -9.41 7.09 34.51
CA ASP A 80 -8.49 7.14 35.64
C ASP A 80 -7.16 6.40 35.35
N ALA A 81 -6.25 6.39 36.32
CA ALA A 81 -4.97 5.72 36.19
C ALA A 81 -5.10 4.20 35.91
N GLY A 82 -6.16 3.56 36.42
CA GLY A 82 -6.43 2.14 36.24
C GLY A 82 -6.94 1.84 34.84
N ASP A 83 -7.88 2.66 34.35
CA ASP A 83 -8.39 2.58 32.99
C ASP A 83 -7.26 2.77 31.96
N ILE A 84 -6.39 3.75 32.18
CA ILE A 84 -5.25 4.04 31.30
C ILE A 84 -4.23 2.90 31.34
N LEU A 85 -3.96 2.32 32.51
CA LEU A 85 -3.06 1.17 32.64
C LEU A 85 -3.60 -0.03 31.87
N ALA A 86 -4.88 -0.36 32.07
CA ALA A 86 -5.55 -1.44 31.35
C ALA A 86 -5.54 -1.20 29.84
N LEU A 87 -5.75 0.03 29.39
CA LEU A 87 -5.64 0.41 27.98
C LEU A 87 -4.22 0.12 27.44
N PHE A 88 -3.17 0.53 28.15
CA PHE A 88 -1.79 0.30 27.73
C PHE A 88 -1.39 -1.18 27.74
N GLN A 89 -1.85 -1.97 28.70
CA GLN A 89 -1.61 -3.42 28.76
C GLN A 89 -2.40 -4.16 27.67
N SER A 90 -3.62 -3.71 27.35
CA SER A 90 -4.42 -4.29 26.27
C SER A 90 -3.73 -4.14 24.90
N GLY A 91 -3.05 -3.01 24.67
CA GLY A 91 -2.46 -2.68 23.36
C GLY A 91 -3.46 -2.18 22.34
N LYS A 92 -4.63 -1.69 22.78
CA LYS A 92 -5.64 -1.07 21.91
C LYS A 92 -5.16 0.32 21.46
N THR A 93 -4.21 0.32 20.54
CA THR A 93 -3.58 1.52 19.99
C THR A 93 -4.39 2.10 18.83
N ILE A 94 -4.21 3.40 18.58
CA ILE A 94 -4.67 4.08 17.37
C ILE A 94 -3.99 3.44 16.16
N GLN A 95 -4.80 3.04 15.18
CA GLN A 95 -4.34 2.55 13.88
C GLN A 95 -4.31 3.72 12.90
N ARG A 96 -3.15 3.97 12.29
CA ARG A 96 -2.97 4.93 11.19
C ARG A 96 -2.94 4.15 9.88
N LEU A 97 -3.25 4.81 8.76
CA LEU A 97 -3.28 4.17 7.44
C LEU A 97 -2.19 4.73 6.53
N VAL A 98 -1.49 3.85 5.82
CA VAL A 98 -0.71 4.20 4.63
C VAL A 98 -1.38 3.61 3.40
N MET A 99 -1.88 4.48 2.52
CA MET A 99 -2.54 4.07 1.28
C MET A 99 -1.52 3.93 0.15
N ILE A 100 -1.54 2.78 -0.52
CA ILE A 100 -0.77 2.49 -1.74
C ILE A 100 -1.75 2.32 -2.91
N PRO A 101 -1.88 3.32 -3.79
CA PRO A 101 -2.68 3.24 -5.01
C PRO A 101 -2.22 2.16 -5.99
N GLU A 102 -3.16 1.61 -6.76
CA GLU A 102 -2.88 0.68 -7.86
C GLU A 102 -1.98 1.33 -8.92
N GLY A 103 -1.06 0.55 -9.49
CA GLY A 103 -0.10 1.03 -10.49
C GLY A 103 1.03 1.91 -9.93
N MET A 104 1.14 2.07 -8.60
CA MET A 104 2.24 2.79 -7.97
C MET A 104 3.55 1.99 -8.11
N PRO A 105 4.64 2.56 -8.65
CA PRO A 105 5.93 1.88 -8.73
C PRO A 105 6.58 1.80 -7.34
N SER A 106 7.44 0.80 -7.15
CA SER A 106 8.00 0.46 -5.84
C SER A 106 8.91 1.55 -5.28
N ILE A 107 9.52 2.37 -6.13
CA ILE A 107 10.25 3.56 -5.69
C ILE A 107 9.32 4.57 -4.98
N MET A 108 8.09 4.75 -5.46
CA MET A 108 7.12 5.65 -4.84
C MET A 108 6.50 5.04 -3.58
N VAL A 109 6.34 3.71 -3.52
CA VAL A 109 5.96 3.01 -2.27
C VAL A 109 7.03 3.26 -1.21
N TRP A 110 8.30 3.08 -1.58
CA TRP A 110 9.43 3.35 -0.69
C TRP A 110 9.44 4.80 -0.22
N GLU A 111 9.36 5.79 -1.13
CA GLU A 111 9.30 7.21 -0.77
C GLU A 111 8.17 7.52 0.21
N ARG A 112 6.98 6.95 -0.02
CA ARG A 112 5.82 7.14 0.85
C ARG A 112 6.05 6.59 2.25
N LEU A 113 6.65 5.40 2.36
CA LEU A 113 6.99 4.81 3.66
C LEU A 113 8.09 5.59 4.37
N MET A 114 9.13 6.00 3.66
CA MET A 114 10.23 6.82 4.21
C MET A 114 9.74 8.18 4.70
N ALA A 115 8.74 8.78 4.04
CA ALA A 115 8.13 10.04 4.43
C ALA A 115 7.21 9.94 5.67
N GLU A 116 6.72 8.75 6.00
CA GLU A 116 5.88 8.53 7.18
C GLU A 116 6.73 8.51 8.46
N LYS A 117 6.71 9.62 9.21
CA LYS A 117 7.56 9.86 10.39
C LYS A 117 7.21 8.96 11.58
N ARG A 118 5.98 8.45 11.64
CA ARG A 118 5.52 7.56 12.72
C ARG A 118 6.07 6.15 12.56
N LEU A 119 6.46 5.74 11.34
CA LEU A 119 7.16 4.49 11.11
C LEU A 119 8.67 4.62 11.38
N LYS A 120 9.31 3.49 11.72
CA LYS A 120 10.73 3.42 12.10
C LYS A 120 11.54 2.51 11.20
N GLY A 121 12.86 2.73 11.19
CA GLY A 121 13.83 1.92 10.46
C GLY A 121 13.87 2.23 8.97
N ASP A 122 15.03 2.03 8.37
CA ASP A 122 15.22 2.15 6.93
C ASP A 122 14.88 0.84 6.24
N ILE A 123 14.47 0.94 4.98
CA ILE A 123 14.18 -0.21 4.12
C ILE A 123 14.79 0.01 2.74
N PRO A 124 15.19 -1.05 2.03
CA PRO A 124 15.48 -0.94 0.61
C PRO A 124 14.19 -0.67 -0.18
N VAL A 125 14.33 -0.23 -1.43
CA VAL A 125 13.19 -0.18 -2.36
C VAL A 125 12.67 -1.62 -2.58
N PRO A 126 11.38 -1.89 -2.35
CA PRO A 126 10.80 -3.20 -2.62
C PRO A 126 10.96 -3.62 -4.08
N ALA A 127 10.95 -4.92 -4.35
CA ALA A 127 10.97 -5.42 -5.72
C ALA A 127 9.70 -4.99 -6.48
N GLU A 128 9.83 -4.66 -7.76
CA GLU A 128 8.68 -4.24 -8.57
C GLU A 128 7.62 -5.35 -8.67
N GLY A 129 6.35 -5.00 -8.47
CA GLY A 129 5.25 -5.96 -8.47
C GLY A 129 5.13 -6.79 -7.18
N SER A 130 5.96 -6.54 -6.15
CA SER A 130 5.91 -7.29 -4.89
C SER A 130 4.90 -6.74 -3.86
N ILE A 131 4.43 -5.51 -4.05
CA ILE A 131 3.55 -4.83 -3.09
C ILE A 131 2.12 -4.92 -3.62
N LEU A 132 1.19 -5.46 -2.82
CA LEU A 132 -0.22 -5.36 -3.17
C LEU A 132 -0.71 -3.94 -2.88
N PRO A 133 -1.30 -3.23 -3.86
CA PRO A 133 -1.92 -1.94 -3.61
C PRO A 133 -3.15 -2.09 -2.70
N ASP A 134 -3.15 -1.39 -1.56
CA ASP A 134 -4.24 -1.34 -0.59
C ASP A 134 -3.97 -0.22 0.44
N SER A 135 -4.88 -0.05 1.42
CA SER A 135 -4.65 0.73 2.62
C SER A 135 -4.16 -0.16 3.77
N TYR A 136 -2.94 0.10 4.25
CA TYR A 136 -2.31 -0.70 5.29
C TYR A 136 -2.35 0.03 6.62
N ALA A 137 -3.00 -0.60 7.60
CA ALA A 137 -2.94 -0.15 8.98
C ALA A 137 -1.53 -0.31 9.56
N PHE A 138 -1.10 0.65 10.37
CA PHE A 138 0.13 0.62 11.14
C PHE A 138 -0.03 1.39 12.45
N THR A 139 0.85 1.12 13.40
CA THR A 139 0.92 1.85 14.68
C THR A 139 2.16 2.73 14.76
N THR A 140 2.08 3.82 15.52
CA THR A 140 3.24 4.69 15.75
C THR A 140 4.37 3.91 16.42
N GLY A 141 5.57 3.96 15.84
CA GLY A 141 6.73 3.19 16.26
C GLY A 141 6.94 1.89 15.48
N GLU A 142 5.96 1.43 14.69
CA GLU A 142 6.10 0.21 13.89
C GLU A 142 7.21 0.32 12.85
N SER A 143 7.93 -0.77 12.61
CA SER A 143 8.99 -0.79 11.59
C SER A 143 8.43 -0.74 10.17
N ARG A 144 9.05 0.04 9.28
CA ARG A 144 8.73 0.07 7.85
C ARG A 144 8.84 -1.32 7.22
N ALA A 145 9.81 -2.12 7.66
CA ALA A 145 10.01 -3.49 7.20
C ALA A 145 8.81 -4.40 7.51
N ALA A 146 8.18 -4.26 8.69
CA ALA A 146 6.98 -5.02 9.03
C ALA A 146 5.79 -4.65 8.14
N VAL A 147 5.62 -3.36 7.85
CA VAL A 147 4.58 -2.87 6.92
C VAL A 147 4.81 -3.42 5.51
N VAL A 148 6.04 -3.37 4.98
CA VAL A 148 6.40 -3.96 3.69
C VAL A 148 6.12 -5.47 3.67
N LYS A 149 6.51 -6.20 4.72
CA LYS A 149 6.24 -7.64 4.82
C LYS A 149 4.75 -7.95 4.79
N ARG A 150 3.92 -7.12 5.44
CA ARG A 150 2.45 -7.23 5.39
C ARG A 150 1.92 -7.01 3.98
N MET A 151 2.42 -6.02 3.26
CA MET A 151 2.07 -5.74 1.87
C MET A 151 2.43 -6.91 0.93
N GLN A 152 3.63 -7.49 1.11
CA GLN A 152 4.10 -8.62 0.32
C GLN A 152 3.31 -9.89 0.61
N ALA A 153 3.04 -10.19 1.88
CA ALA A 153 2.18 -11.31 2.25
C ALA A 153 0.75 -11.16 1.70
N ALA A 154 0.23 -9.93 1.64
CA ALA A 154 -1.06 -9.66 1.01
C ALA A 154 -1.02 -9.92 -0.50
N MET A 155 0.07 -9.55 -1.19
CA MET A 155 0.29 -9.88 -2.61
C MET A 155 0.36 -11.38 -2.83
N ASP A 156 1.15 -12.10 -2.02
CA ASP A 156 1.29 -13.56 -2.10
C ASP A 156 -0.07 -14.25 -1.97
N LYS A 157 -0.84 -13.86 -0.96
CA LYS A 157 -2.18 -14.40 -0.70
C LYS A 157 -3.13 -14.10 -1.86
N ALA A 158 -3.23 -12.84 -2.28
CA ALA A 158 -4.12 -12.43 -3.37
C ALA A 158 -3.76 -13.13 -4.68
N PHE A 159 -2.47 -13.25 -4.98
CA PHE A 159 -2.00 -13.96 -6.16
C PHE A 159 -2.38 -15.44 -6.09
N ALA A 160 -2.14 -16.14 -4.98
CA ALA A 160 -2.49 -17.55 -4.84
C ALA A 160 -4.00 -17.80 -5.04
N GLU A 161 -4.85 -16.95 -4.46
CA GLU A 161 -6.32 -17.02 -4.61
C GLU A 161 -6.79 -16.81 -6.06
N LEU A 162 -6.15 -15.89 -6.79
CA LEU A 162 -6.47 -15.62 -8.19
C LEU A 162 -5.89 -16.66 -9.14
N TRP A 163 -4.67 -17.15 -8.86
CA TRP A 163 -4.00 -18.17 -9.66
C TRP A 163 -4.77 -19.48 -9.71
N ALA A 164 -5.41 -19.86 -8.59
CA ALA A 164 -6.30 -21.02 -8.54
C ALA A 164 -7.49 -20.93 -9.51
N LYS A 165 -7.83 -19.72 -9.99
CA LYS A 165 -8.93 -19.45 -10.92
C LYS A 165 -8.45 -19.18 -12.36
N ARG A 166 -7.15 -19.34 -12.63
CA ARG A 166 -6.56 -19.09 -13.95
C ARG A 166 -7.21 -19.97 -15.01
N THR A 167 -7.62 -19.38 -16.12
CA THR A 167 -8.21 -20.11 -17.24
C THR A 167 -7.14 -20.55 -18.25
N PRO A 168 -7.39 -21.59 -19.07
CA PRO A 168 -6.45 -22.03 -20.10
C PRO A 168 -6.11 -20.96 -21.15
N ARG A 169 -6.90 -19.88 -21.21
CA ARG A 169 -6.67 -18.76 -22.13
C ARG A 169 -5.52 -17.86 -21.67
N ALA A 170 -5.18 -17.84 -20.39
CA ALA A 170 -4.11 -17.00 -19.88
C ALA A 170 -2.77 -17.32 -20.58
N ALA A 171 -2.16 -16.33 -21.23
CA ALA A 171 -0.87 -16.51 -21.90
C ALA A 171 0.30 -16.69 -20.92
N VAL A 172 0.11 -16.34 -19.66
CA VAL A 172 1.15 -16.29 -18.62
C VAL A 172 1.35 -17.66 -17.98
N LYS A 173 2.61 -18.09 -17.90
CA LYS A 173 3.02 -19.44 -17.50
C LYS A 173 3.30 -19.54 -16.01
N ASP A 174 3.85 -18.49 -15.43
CA ASP A 174 4.25 -18.41 -14.03
C ASP A 174 3.85 -17.08 -13.38
N ARG A 175 4.21 -16.95 -12.10
CA ARG A 175 3.94 -15.74 -11.31
C ARG A 175 4.63 -14.50 -11.86
N ASN A 176 5.87 -14.60 -12.31
CA ASN A 176 6.61 -13.45 -12.81
C ASN A 176 5.99 -12.93 -14.11
N GLU A 177 5.61 -13.83 -15.02
CA GLU A 177 4.91 -13.46 -16.25
C GLU A 177 3.54 -12.82 -15.95
N ALA A 178 2.78 -13.39 -15.01
CA ALA A 178 1.48 -12.88 -14.61
C ALA A 178 1.54 -11.48 -14.00
N ILE A 179 2.43 -11.25 -13.03
CA ILE A 179 2.59 -9.92 -12.42
C ILE A 179 3.16 -8.92 -13.43
N THR A 180 4.07 -9.34 -14.31
CA THR A 180 4.60 -8.50 -15.38
C THR A 180 3.48 -8.03 -16.31
N LEU A 181 2.68 -8.96 -16.86
CA LEU A 181 1.59 -8.61 -17.75
C LEU A 181 0.51 -7.79 -17.04
N ALA A 182 0.17 -8.13 -15.78
CA ALA A 182 -0.77 -7.36 -14.97
C ALA A 182 -0.29 -5.92 -14.77
N SER A 183 1.01 -5.70 -14.55
CA SER A 183 1.56 -4.35 -14.40
C SER A 183 1.50 -3.54 -15.70
N ILE A 184 1.56 -4.18 -16.87
CA ILE A 184 1.37 -3.53 -18.17
C ILE A 184 -0.11 -3.15 -18.34
N VAL A 185 -1.02 -4.10 -18.12
CA VAL A 185 -2.48 -3.87 -18.21
C VAL A 185 -2.94 -2.75 -17.26
N GLU A 186 -2.39 -2.71 -16.04
CA GLU A 186 -2.65 -1.65 -15.05
C GLU A 186 -2.28 -0.27 -15.58
N LYS A 187 -1.14 -0.15 -16.26
CA LYS A 187 -0.66 1.15 -16.77
C LYS A 187 -1.35 1.60 -18.06
N GLU A 188 -1.97 0.67 -18.79
CA GLU A 188 -2.72 0.95 -20.03
C GLU A 188 -4.19 1.28 -19.78
N THR A 189 -4.78 0.72 -18.72
CA THR A 189 -6.23 0.74 -18.55
C THR A 189 -6.68 1.85 -17.60
N ALA A 190 -7.23 2.94 -18.15
CA ALA A 190 -7.93 3.95 -17.34
C ALA A 190 -9.38 3.53 -16.99
N VAL A 191 -10.06 2.80 -17.89
CA VAL A 191 -11.46 2.39 -17.73
C VAL A 191 -11.57 0.96 -17.24
N ALA A 192 -12.09 0.77 -16.03
CA ALA A 192 -12.12 -0.54 -15.37
C ALA A 192 -12.80 -1.65 -16.19
N ALA A 193 -13.82 -1.31 -16.98
CA ALA A 193 -14.57 -2.25 -17.82
C ALA A 193 -13.73 -2.82 -18.98
N GLU A 194 -12.74 -2.07 -19.49
CA GLU A 194 -11.93 -2.49 -20.65
C GLU A 194 -10.76 -3.40 -20.26
N ARG A 195 -10.47 -3.52 -18.96
CA ARG A 195 -9.28 -4.19 -18.44
C ARG A 195 -9.13 -5.63 -18.95
N ARG A 196 -10.24 -6.38 -18.96
CA ARG A 196 -10.26 -7.77 -19.45
C ARG A 196 -10.06 -7.84 -20.98
N THR A 197 -10.59 -6.87 -21.72
CA THR A 197 -10.41 -6.76 -23.17
C THR A 197 -8.94 -6.45 -23.51
N VAL A 198 -8.32 -5.48 -22.82
CA VAL A 198 -6.89 -5.14 -22.95
C VAL A 198 -6.01 -6.33 -22.60
N ALA A 199 -6.29 -7.04 -21.51
CA ALA A 199 -5.61 -8.29 -21.17
C ALA A 199 -5.78 -9.36 -22.27
N GLY A 200 -6.95 -9.44 -22.89
CA GLY A 200 -7.23 -10.29 -24.06
C GLY A 200 -6.37 -9.93 -25.27
N VAL A 201 -6.22 -8.64 -25.60
CA VAL A 201 -5.34 -8.18 -26.69
C VAL A 201 -3.91 -8.64 -26.46
N TYR A 202 -3.35 -8.39 -25.27
CA TYR A 202 -1.98 -8.79 -24.98
C TYR A 202 -1.81 -10.31 -24.94
N THR A 203 -2.80 -11.06 -24.44
CA THR A 203 -2.84 -12.51 -24.51
C THR A 203 -2.77 -13.00 -25.96
N ASN A 204 -3.57 -12.40 -26.86
CA ASN A 204 -3.58 -12.75 -28.28
C ASN A 204 -2.24 -12.43 -28.94
N ARG A 205 -1.67 -11.24 -28.66
CA ARG A 205 -0.35 -10.84 -29.17
C ARG A 205 0.74 -11.83 -28.76
N LEU A 206 0.78 -12.22 -27.49
CA LEU A 206 1.72 -13.22 -26.98
C LEU A 206 1.54 -14.57 -27.68
N GLY A 207 0.29 -15.00 -27.90
CA GLY A 207 -0.03 -16.27 -28.56
C GLY A 207 0.48 -16.38 -30.00
N VAL A 208 0.58 -15.26 -30.73
CA VAL A 208 1.09 -15.22 -32.11
C VAL A 208 2.50 -14.67 -32.23
N GLY A 209 3.21 -14.46 -31.12
CA GLY A 209 4.58 -13.91 -31.12
C GLY A 209 4.67 -12.44 -31.54
N MET A 210 3.58 -11.68 -31.49
CA MET A 210 3.56 -10.25 -31.76
C MET A 210 4.14 -9.47 -30.57
N ARG A 211 4.87 -8.39 -30.88
CA ARG A 211 5.39 -7.45 -29.86
C ARG A 211 4.26 -6.77 -29.11
N LEU A 212 4.42 -6.52 -27.81
CA LEU A 212 3.37 -5.88 -27.01
C LEU A 212 3.20 -4.40 -27.33
N GLN A 213 4.29 -3.69 -27.63
CA GLN A 213 4.25 -2.26 -27.99
C GLN A 213 3.47 -1.40 -26.98
N ALA A 214 3.74 -1.62 -25.69
CA ALA A 214 3.11 -0.88 -24.60
C ALA A 214 4.00 0.29 -24.16
N ASP A 215 3.52 1.53 -24.31
CA ASP A 215 4.27 2.75 -24.00
C ASP A 215 4.85 2.79 -22.58
N PRO A 216 4.13 2.36 -21.52
CA PRO A 216 4.68 2.31 -20.17
C PRO A 216 5.97 1.49 -20.04
N THR A 217 6.19 0.52 -20.93
CA THR A 217 7.39 -0.32 -20.93
C THR A 217 8.63 0.39 -21.50
N ILE A 218 8.43 1.41 -22.35
CA ILE A 218 9.51 2.34 -22.76
C ILE A 218 9.88 3.26 -21.60
N ILE A 219 8.87 3.77 -20.89
CA ILE A 219 9.04 4.76 -19.83
C ILE A 219 9.75 4.17 -18.61
N TYR A 220 9.39 2.94 -18.22
CA TYR A 220 9.90 2.30 -17.01
C TYR A 220 11.42 2.33 -16.82
N PRO A 221 12.26 1.92 -17.79
CA PRO A 221 13.71 1.96 -17.61
C PRO A 221 14.29 3.37 -17.40
N ILE A 222 13.59 4.42 -17.88
CA ILE A 222 14.00 5.82 -17.77
C ILE A 222 13.66 6.38 -16.39
N THR A 223 12.44 6.13 -15.90
CA THR A 223 11.89 6.82 -14.72
C THR A 223 11.66 5.92 -13.51
N LYS A 224 11.90 4.61 -13.65
CA LYS A 224 11.49 3.59 -12.66
C LYS A 224 9.98 3.65 -12.35
N GLY A 225 9.19 3.88 -13.40
CA GLY A 225 7.73 3.92 -13.33
C GLY A 225 7.14 5.27 -12.87
N LYS A 226 7.97 6.26 -12.52
CA LYS A 226 7.50 7.64 -12.28
C LYS A 226 6.98 8.28 -13.58
N PRO A 227 6.12 9.30 -13.50
CA PRO A 227 5.65 10.02 -14.69
C PRO A 227 6.82 10.59 -15.50
N LEU A 228 6.78 10.41 -16.83
CA LEU A 228 7.83 10.92 -17.72
C LEU A 228 7.84 12.46 -17.82
N GLY A 229 6.67 13.10 -17.69
CA GLY A 229 6.53 14.56 -17.76
C GLY A 229 6.75 15.17 -19.15
N ARG A 230 6.99 14.36 -20.18
CA ARG A 230 7.17 14.77 -21.58
C ARG A 230 6.74 13.66 -22.54
N ARG A 231 6.74 13.95 -23.83
CA ARG A 231 6.55 12.93 -24.89
C ARG A 231 7.75 11.97 -24.92
N ILE A 232 7.48 10.72 -25.30
CA ILE A 232 8.51 9.70 -25.58
C ILE A 232 9.28 10.11 -26.83
N LEU A 233 10.61 10.04 -26.77
CA LEU A 233 11.49 10.36 -27.88
C LEU A 233 11.60 9.19 -28.85
N ARG A 234 11.88 9.49 -30.12
CA ARG A 234 12.12 8.45 -31.14
C ARG A 234 13.27 7.51 -30.76
N SER A 235 14.34 8.03 -30.18
CA SER A 235 15.47 7.24 -29.69
C SER A 235 15.07 6.28 -28.57
N GLU A 236 14.10 6.64 -27.73
CA GLU A 236 13.58 5.80 -26.64
C GLU A 236 12.69 4.68 -27.18
N ILE A 237 11.87 4.96 -28.19
CA ILE A 237 11.08 3.94 -28.90
C ILE A 237 12.01 2.89 -29.56
N GLN A 238 13.15 3.34 -30.10
CA GLN A 238 14.12 2.48 -30.80
C GLN A 238 15.12 1.78 -29.86
N ALA A 239 15.13 2.12 -28.56
CA ALA A 239 16.12 1.59 -27.63
C ALA A 239 15.96 0.06 -27.44
N VAL A 240 17.06 -0.68 -27.51
CA VAL A 240 17.10 -2.12 -27.23
C VAL A 240 17.49 -2.34 -25.78
N ASN A 241 16.57 -2.88 -24.98
CA ASN A 241 16.80 -3.22 -23.58
C ASN A 241 15.77 -4.27 -23.11
N GLY A 242 15.92 -4.77 -21.88
CA GLY A 242 15.05 -5.81 -21.32
C GLY A 242 13.62 -5.38 -20.95
N TYR A 243 13.20 -4.15 -21.23
CA TYR A 243 11.84 -3.66 -20.97
C TYR A 243 11.10 -3.20 -22.22
N ASN A 244 11.79 -2.61 -23.20
CA ASN A 244 11.14 -1.97 -24.32
C ASN A 244 10.42 -2.98 -25.23
N THR A 245 9.10 -3.11 -25.07
CA THR A 245 8.28 -4.04 -25.87
C THR A 245 8.06 -3.59 -27.31
N TYR A 246 8.67 -2.48 -27.77
CA TYR A 246 8.75 -2.14 -29.20
C TYR A 246 9.94 -2.82 -29.89
N SER A 247 11.00 -3.16 -29.14
CA SER A 247 12.21 -3.79 -29.67
C SER A 247 12.29 -5.31 -29.43
N MET A 248 11.35 -5.90 -28.67
CA MET A 248 11.29 -7.33 -28.41
C MET A 248 9.87 -7.92 -28.53
N ALA A 249 9.80 -9.22 -28.80
CA ALA A 249 8.59 -10.03 -28.66
C ALA A 249 8.58 -10.69 -27.27
N GLY A 250 7.38 -10.98 -26.75
CA GLY A 250 7.19 -11.52 -25.40
C GLY A 250 7.09 -10.45 -24.32
N LEU A 251 7.23 -10.90 -23.07
CA LEU A 251 7.15 -10.03 -21.89
C LEU A 251 8.51 -9.40 -21.57
N PRO A 252 8.52 -8.18 -20.98
CA PRO A 252 9.76 -7.59 -20.46
C PRO A 252 10.30 -8.42 -19.29
N LYS A 253 11.54 -8.14 -18.89
CA LYS A 253 12.27 -8.89 -17.85
C LYS A 253 11.58 -8.95 -16.48
N GLY A 254 10.61 -8.07 -16.23
CA GLY A 254 9.84 -8.03 -14.99
C GLY A 254 8.76 -6.95 -15.02
N PRO A 255 8.04 -6.76 -13.90
CA PRO A 255 6.98 -5.78 -13.78
C PRO A 255 7.47 -4.34 -13.93
N ILE A 256 6.55 -3.44 -14.25
CA ILE A 256 6.81 -1.99 -14.40
C ILE A 256 6.08 -1.13 -13.35
N ALA A 257 5.29 -1.77 -12.48
CA ALA A 257 4.54 -1.17 -11.38
C ALA A 257 4.01 -2.27 -10.45
N ASN A 258 3.35 -1.88 -9.36
CA ASN A 258 2.58 -2.78 -8.51
C ASN A 258 1.11 -2.85 -8.98
N PRO A 259 0.66 -3.98 -9.60
CA PRO A 259 -0.70 -4.10 -10.12
C PRO A 259 -1.73 -4.38 -9.03
N GLY A 260 -2.97 -3.94 -9.26
CA GLY A 260 -4.12 -4.27 -8.43
C GLY A 260 -4.62 -5.71 -8.64
N LYS A 261 -5.49 -6.18 -7.74
CA LYS A 261 -6.13 -7.51 -7.86
C LYS A 261 -6.90 -7.65 -9.16
N ALA A 262 -7.54 -6.58 -9.62
CA ALA A 262 -8.33 -6.57 -10.85
C ALA A 262 -7.46 -6.80 -12.09
N SER A 263 -6.26 -6.22 -12.14
CA SER A 263 -5.30 -6.41 -13.24
C SER A 263 -4.69 -7.81 -13.22
N ILE A 264 -4.39 -8.34 -12.03
CA ILE A 264 -3.95 -9.75 -11.88
C ILE A 264 -5.07 -10.70 -12.34
N ALA A 265 -6.31 -10.48 -11.92
CA ALA A 265 -7.45 -11.29 -12.34
C ALA A 265 -7.66 -11.23 -13.87
N ALA A 266 -7.56 -10.04 -14.46
CA ALA A 266 -7.76 -9.85 -15.90
C ALA A 266 -6.75 -10.62 -16.76
N VAL A 267 -5.49 -10.76 -16.33
CA VAL A 267 -4.48 -11.51 -17.10
C VAL A 267 -4.56 -13.02 -16.87
N LEU A 268 -5.16 -13.45 -15.77
CA LEU A 268 -5.39 -14.86 -15.45
C LEU A 268 -6.71 -15.39 -16.03
N ASP A 269 -7.68 -14.51 -16.29
CA ASP A 269 -8.92 -14.80 -17.00
C ASP A 269 -9.27 -13.69 -18.01
N PRO A 270 -8.47 -13.57 -19.09
CA PRO A 270 -8.68 -12.52 -20.09
C PRO A 270 -9.98 -12.76 -20.87
N GLU A 271 -10.60 -11.67 -21.34
CA GLU A 271 -11.80 -11.78 -22.17
C GLU A 271 -11.51 -12.55 -23.46
N ALA A 272 -12.46 -13.39 -23.87
CA ALA A 272 -12.40 -14.08 -25.14
C ALA A 272 -12.70 -13.10 -26.30
N ASN A 273 -11.66 -12.75 -27.05
CA ASN A 273 -11.76 -11.91 -28.24
C ASN A 273 -10.60 -12.20 -29.22
N ASP A 274 -10.69 -11.66 -30.43
CA ASP A 274 -9.65 -11.80 -31.47
C ASP A 274 -8.96 -10.47 -31.77
N TYR A 275 -9.02 -9.52 -30.82
CA TYR A 275 -8.42 -8.21 -31.01
C TYR A 275 -6.90 -8.31 -30.89
N LEU A 276 -6.22 -7.60 -31.78
CA LEU A 276 -4.75 -7.47 -31.79
C LEU A 276 -4.33 -6.02 -31.62
N PHE A 277 -5.24 -5.06 -31.69
CA PHE A 277 -4.91 -3.64 -31.63
C PHE A 277 -5.98 -2.88 -30.86
N PHE A 278 -5.56 -1.82 -30.18
CA PHE A 278 -6.46 -0.84 -29.59
C PHE A 278 -5.86 0.57 -29.71
N VAL A 279 -6.72 1.57 -29.76
CA VAL A 279 -6.32 2.99 -29.81
C VAL A 279 -7.34 3.83 -29.02
N ALA A 280 -6.88 4.92 -28.43
CA ALA A 280 -7.74 5.83 -27.68
C ALA A 280 -8.91 6.34 -28.55
N LYS A 281 -10.12 6.32 -27.97
CA LYS A 281 -11.35 6.83 -28.59
C LYS A 281 -11.57 8.33 -28.33
N GLY A 282 -10.92 8.88 -27.31
CA GLY A 282 -10.96 10.29 -26.94
C GLY A 282 -11.91 10.66 -25.80
N ASP A 283 -12.69 9.70 -25.31
CA ASP A 283 -13.52 9.79 -24.09
C ASP A 283 -12.86 9.08 -22.89
N GLY A 284 -11.60 8.65 -23.03
CA GLY A 284 -10.86 7.86 -22.05
C GLY A 284 -10.93 6.34 -22.26
N SER A 285 -11.82 5.87 -23.15
CA SER A 285 -11.92 4.46 -23.57
C SER A 285 -11.13 4.18 -24.85
N HIS A 286 -11.17 2.93 -25.32
CA HIS A 286 -10.45 2.45 -26.49
C HIS A 286 -11.38 1.87 -27.56
N VAL A 287 -10.94 1.98 -28.82
CA VAL A 287 -11.50 1.21 -29.94
C VAL A 287 -10.60 0.01 -30.19
N PHE A 288 -11.17 -1.19 -30.11
CA PHE A 288 -10.47 -2.45 -30.35
C PHE A 288 -10.62 -2.90 -31.80
N SER A 289 -9.57 -3.52 -32.37
CA SER A 289 -9.51 -3.92 -33.78
C SER A 289 -8.72 -5.22 -33.97
N ARG A 290 -9.11 -6.00 -34.99
CA ARG A 290 -8.50 -7.30 -35.31
C ARG A 290 -7.36 -7.16 -36.30
N THR A 291 -7.48 -6.20 -37.23
CA THR A 291 -6.50 -6.01 -38.31
C THR A 291 -5.77 -4.68 -38.20
N LEU A 292 -4.57 -4.63 -38.79
CA LEU A 292 -3.80 -3.39 -38.88
C LEU A 292 -4.53 -2.32 -39.70
N SER A 293 -5.30 -2.71 -40.72
CA SER A 293 -6.08 -1.78 -41.54
C SER A 293 -7.17 -1.10 -40.71
N GLU A 294 -7.94 -1.86 -39.93
CA GLU A 294 -8.92 -1.33 -38.98
C GLU A 294 -8.28 -0.40 -37.95
N HIS A 295 -7.15 -0.82 -37.38
CA HIS A 295 -6.41 -0.02 -36.41
C HIS A 295 -5.97 1.33 -37.01
N ASN A 296 -5.36 1.31 -38.20
CA ASN A 296 -4.91 2.53 -38.88
C ASN A 296 -6.08 3.47 -39.18
N ALA A 297 -7.24 2.95 -39.58
CA ALA A 297 -8.44 3.75 -39.77
C ALA A 297 -8.91 4.41 -38.47
N ASN A 298 -8.85 3.70 -37.33
CA ASN A 298 -9.19 4.25 -36.02
C ASN A 298 -8.15 5.28 -35.52
N VAL A 299 -6.86 5.07 -35.83
CA VAL A 299 -5.78 6.05 -35.55
C VAL A 299 -6.03 7.36 -36.30
N GLN A 300 -6.48 7.31 -37.56
CA GLN A 300 -6.83 8.53 -38.30
C GLN A 300 -8.00 9.29 -37.66
N LYS A 301 -9.04 8.58 -37.18
CA LYS A 301 -10.14 9.20 -36.43
C LYS A 301 -9.65 9.86 -35.14
N TRP A 302 -8.75 9.21 -34.42
CA TRP A 302 -8.14 9.77 -33.22
C TRP A 302 -7.34 11.05 -33.52
N TYR A 303 -6.51 11.07 -34.58
CA TYR A 303 -5.79 12.28 -34.96
C TYR A 303 -6.71 13.41 -35.45
N ALA A 304 -7.82 13.09 -36.13
CA ALA A 304 -8.82 14.11 -36.47
C ALA A 304 -9.40 14.77 -35.21
N LEU A 305 -9.82 13.97 -34.21
CA LEU A 305 -10.33 14.48 -32.93
C LEU A 305 -9.31 15.34 -32.19
N ARG A 306 -8.03 14.96 -32.20
CA ARG A 306 -6.97 15.74 -31.54
C ARG A 306 -6.70 17.07 -32.24
N ARG A 307 -6.80 17.13 -33.57
CA ARG A 307 -6.72 18.39 -34.34
C ARG A 307 -7.90 19.31 -34.01
N GLU A 308 -9.11 18.75 -33.94
CA GLU A 308 -10.31 19.51 -33.54
C GLU A 308 -10.19 20.10 -32.12
N ARG A 309 -9.48 19.40 -31.22
CA ARG A 309 -9.19 19.87 -29.85
C ARG A 309 -7.99 20.81 -29.74
N GLY A 310 -7.25 21.06 -30.83
CA GLY A 310 -6.04 21.89 -30.83
C GLY A 310 -4.84 21.26 -30.11
N GLU A 311 -4.83 19.93 -29.93
CA GLU A 311 -3.75 19.21 -29.25
C GLU A 311 -2.56 18.89 -30.16
N ILE A 312 -2.78 18.96 -31.47
CA ILE A 312 -1.81 18.76 -32.54
C ILE A 312 -2.15 19.71 -33.69
N GLU A 313 -1.11 20.24 -34.35
CA GLU A 313 -1.19 21.06 -35.56
C GLU A 313 -1.43 20.19 -36.81
#